data_AF-A0AAV5VV82-F1
#
_entry.id   AF-A0AAV5VV82-F1
#
_cell.length_a   1.000
_cell.length_b   1.000
_cell.length_c   1.000
_cell.angle_alpha   90.00
_cell.angle_beta   90.00
_cell.angle_gamma   90.00
#
_symmetry.space_group_name_H-M   'P 1'
#
loop_
_entity.id
_entity.type
_entity.pdbx_description
1 polymer ?
#
loop_
_entity_poly.entity_id
_entity_poly.type
_entity_poly.pdbx_seq_one_letter_code
_entity_poly.pdbx_strand_id
1 'polypeptide(L)'
;GGGACAPYVYIYRVLIFAKNSLAFPKTNFSQIYKAAFHAPDQIQVEIVRDQNKEEATEGNMLFSRVRDGRTVVYRACDDPSDGIAVDEADLDGCHLRAVHRGKLIYVKESEEQVARVLSPSIILIEMPAVRTTYIYARESSPLIYFCLNNKLSVLDTCTMEILSFIDCIHMHQVVGVYEENVTVKGERNDDYVLYTAPLPHNIRTIEAKAAVEAKEKQRKSEDDFKK
;
A
#
# COMPACT_ATOMS: atom_id res chain seq x y z
N GLY A 1 -44.96 8.67 -5.62
CA GLY A 1 -43.76 8.78 -4.77
C GLY A 1 -42.61 8.15 -5.52
N GLY A 2 -41.70 8.97 -6.05
CA GLY A 2 -40.49 8.48 -6.71
C GLY A 2 -39.44 8.16 -5.65
N GLY A 3 -39.19 6.88 -5.43
CA GLY A 3 -38.05 6.43 -4.64
C GLY A 3 -36.78 6.67 -5.44
N ALA A 4 -35.93 7.58 -4.97
CA ALA A 4 -34.61 7.79 -5.54
C ALA A 4 -33.79 6.50 -5.33
N CYS A 5 -33.44 5.83 -6.43
CA CYS A 5 -32.39 4.81 -6.43
C CYS A 5 -31.10 5.47 -5.91
N ALA A 6 -30.57 4.98 -4.80
CA ALA A 6 -29.24 5.32 -4.35
C ALA A 6 -28.23 4.96 -5.46
N PRO A 7 -27.24 5.81 -5.76
CA PRO A 7 -26.25 5.51 -6.77
C PRO A 7 -25.38 4.34 -6.29
N TYR A 8 -25.51 3.20 -6.94
CA TYR A 8 -24.55 2.10 -6.82
C TYR A 8 -23.20 2.60 -7.33
N VAL A 9 -22.23 2.76 -6.42
CA VAL A 9 -20.84 3.02 -6.78
C VAL A 9 -20.24 1.68 -7.20
N TYR A 10 -20.18 1.43 -8.50
CA TYR A 10 -19.44 0.30 -9.04
C TYR A 10 -17.93 0.59 -8.95
N ILE A 11 -17.28 0.05 -7.93
CA ILE A 11 -15.84 0.15 -7.75
C ILE A 11 -15.17 -0.94 -8.60
N TYR A 12 -14.88 -0.64 -9.87
CA TYR A 12 -14.33 -1.59 -10.87
C TYR A 12 -12.82 -1.86 -10.76
N ARG A 13 -12.17 -1.49 -9.65
CA ARG A 13 -10.77 -1.86 -9.41
C ARG A 13 -10.66 -2.41 -7.99
N VAL A 14 -9.96 -3.51 -7.83
CA VAL A 14 -9.66 -4.04 -6.50
C VAL A 14 -8.59 -3.16 -5.89
N LEU A 15 -8.91 -2.64 -4.72
CA LEU A 15 -8.33 -1.43 -4.19
C LEU A 15 -7.79 -1.68 -2.79
N ILE A 16 -6.60 -1.14 -2.53
CA ILE A 16 -5.77 -1.40 -1.36
C ILE A 16 -6.43 -0.81 -0.10
N PHE A 17 -6.75 -1.65 0.88
CA PHE A 17 -7.35 -1.20 2.14
C PHE A 17 -6.26 -0.81 3.15
N ALA A 18 -6.21 0.46 3.53
CA ALA A 18 -5.49 0.88 4.71
C ALA A 18 -6.48 0.94 5.88
N LYS A 19 -6.38 0.00 6.84
CA LYS A 19 -7.17 -0.02 8.10
C LYS A 19 -8.67 0.26 7.88
N ASN A 20 -9.33 -0.58 7.08
CA ASN A 20 -10.76 -0.49 6.72
C ASN A 20 -11.16 0.72 5.86
N SER A 21 -10.19 1.43 5.27
CA SER A 21 -10.49 2.57 4.41
C SER A 21 -9.69 2.56 3.11
N LEU A 22 -10.21 3.29 2.12
CA LEU A 22 -9.72 3.33 0.77
C LEU A 22 -9.86 4.74 0.18
N ALA A 23 -8.78 5.27 -0.38
CA ALA A 23 -8.79 6.48 -1.18
C ALA A 23 -9.22 6.21 -2.62
N PHE A 24 -9.90 7.13 -3.30
CA PHE A 24 -10.05 7.08 -4.76
C PHE A 24 -10.33 8.46 -5.38
N PRO A 25 -9.75 8.77 -6.57
CA PRO A 25 -10.19 9.90 -7.37
C PRO A 25 -11.50 9.53 -8.08
N LYS A 26 -12.39 10.51 -8.24
CA LYS A 26 -13.59 10.35 -9.09
C LYS A 26 -13.26 10.88 -10.48
N THR A 27 -13.55 10.10 -11.52
CA THR A 27 -13.05 10.27 -12.91
C THR A 27 -13.30 11.66 -13.55
N ASN A 28 -14.21 12.46 -13.00
CA ASN A 28 -14.60 13.78 -13.53
C ASN A 28 -14.43 14.93 -12.51
N PHE A 29 -13.83 14.67 -11.34
CA PHE A 29 -13.71 15.66 -10.27
C PHE A 29 -12.28 15.74 -9.78
N SER A 30 -11.80 16.96 -9.50
CA SER A 30 -10.55 17.24 -8.81
C SER A 30 -10.65 16.92 -7.32
N GLN A 31 -11.37 15.86 -6.92
CA GLN A 31 -11.61 15.51 -5.53
C GLN A 31 -11.14 14.09 -5.25
N ILE A 32 -10.40 13.96 -4.16
CA ILE A 32 -9.98 12.69 -3.61
C ILE A 32 -10.96 12.31 -2.50
N TYR A 33 -11.60 11.16 -2.67
CA TYR A 33 -12.54 10.62 -1.70
C TYR A 33 -11.87 9.51 -0.89
N LYS A 34 -12.41 9.26 0.29
CA LYS A 34 -12.08 8.10 1.09
C LYS A 34 -13.36 7.38 1.49
N ALA A 35 -13.44 6.10 1.16
CA ALA A 35 -14.45 5.21 1.70
C ALA A 35 -13.87 4.52 2.94
N ALA A 36 -14.58 4.57 4.06
CA ALA A 36 -14.24 3.83 5.28
C ALA A 36 -15.40 2.91 5.64
N PHE A 37 -15.07 1.66 6.01
CA PHE A 37 -16.04 0.70 6.50
C PHE A 37 -16.17 0.83 8.02
N HIS A 38 -17.41 1.13 8.44
CA HIS A 38 -17.84 1.17 9.82
C HIS A 38 -18.78 -0.01 10.07
N ALA A 39 -18.33 -0.95 10.89
CA ALA A 39 -19.14 -2.10 11.27
C ALA A 39 -20.46 -1.66 11.92
N PRO A 40 -21.57 -2.40 11.70
CA PRO A 40 -21.61 -3.69 11.01
C PRO A 40 -21.69 -3.61 9.48
N ASP A 41 -22.31 -2.60 8.87
CA ASP A 41 -22.61 -2.62 7.42
C ASP A 41 -22.53 -1.22 6.76
N GLN A 42 -21.92 -0.23 7.40
CA GLN A 42 -21.95 1.14 6.91
C GLN A 42 -20.64 1.51 6.21
N ILE A 43 -20.69 1.78 4.91
CA ILE A 43 -19.60 2.48 4.22
C ILE A 43 -19.88 3.98 4.31
N GLN A 44 -18.97 4.71 4.92
CA GLN A 44 -18.98 6.18 4.91
C GLN A 44 -17.99 6.66 3.86
N VAL A 45 -18.41 7.60 3.02
CA VAL A 45 -17.56 8.22 2.00
C VAL A 45 -17.42 9.69 2.33
N GLU A 46 -16.19 10.15 2.48
CA GLU A 46 -15.86 11.54 2.75
C GLU A 46 -14.90 12.10 1.69
N ILE A 47 -14.90 13.41 1.51
CA ILE A 47 -13.88 14.11 0.71
C ILE A 47 -12.67 14.30 1.62
N VAL A 48 -11.50 13.83 1.19
CA VAL A 48 -10.25 14.02 1.93
C VAL A 48 -9.61 15.35 1.56
N ARG A 49 -9.53 15.64 0.26
CA ARG A 49 -8.93 16.87 -0.26
C ARG A 49 -9.27 17.06 -1.73
N ASP A 50 -9.04 18.28 -2.22
CA ASP A 50 -8.99 18.55 -3.64
C ASP A 50 -7.62 18.13 -4.21
N GLN A 51 -7.63 17.64 -5.46
CA GLN A 51 -6.44 17.40 -6.27
C GLN A 51 -5.93 18.75 -6.79
N ASN A 52 -4.67 19.06 -6.52
CA ASN A 52 -4.04 20.25 -7.07
C ASN A 52 -3.70 20.02 -8.56
N LYS A 53 -3.85 21.05 -9.39
CA LYS A 53 -3.61 20.99 -10.84
C LYS A 53 -2.16 20.64 -11.22
N GLU A 54 -1.23 20.89 -10.31
CA GLU A 54 0.19 20.56 -10.46
C GLU A 54 0.51 19.12 -10.03
N GLU A 55 -0.48 18.36 -9.54
CA GLU A 55 -0.30 16.97 -9.13
C GLU A 55 -0.37 16.03 -10.34
N ALA A 56 0.66 15.21 -10.51
CA ALA A 56 0.65 14.06 -11.40
C ALA A 56 0.17 12.82 -10.64
N THR A 57 -0.55 11.92 -11.34
CA THR A 57 -0.96 10.61 -10.80
C THR A 57 0.09 9.58 -11.16
N GLU A 58 0.69 8.94 -10.16
CA GLU A 58 1.75 7.92 -10.35
C GLU A 58 1.20 6.48 -10.39
N GLY A 59 -0.12 6.33 -10.30
CA GLY A 59 -0.79 5.05 -10.11
C GLY A 59 -0.80 4.62 -8.64
N ASN A 60 -1.47 3.50 -8.34
CA ASN A 60 -1.55 2.94 -6.97
C ASN A 60 -1.96 3.94 -5.87
N MET A 61 -2.83 4.92 -6.20
CA MET A 61 -3.23 6.00 -5.29
C MET A 61 -2.07 6.86 -4.79
N LEU A 62 -1.02 6.99 -5.60
CA LEU A 62 0.10 7.88 -5.37
C LEU A 62 0.00 9.11 -6.26
N PHE A 63 0.38 10.24 -5.67
CA PHE A 63 0.45 11.52 -6.33
C PHE A 63 1.86 12.08 -6.17
N SER A 64 2.29 12.83 -7.17
CA SER A 64 3.53 13.57 -7.13
C SER A 64 3.32 15.03 -7.53
N ARG A 65 4.19 15.93 -7.08
CA ARG A 65 4.25 17.33 -7.54
C ARG A 65 5.66 17.87 -7.37
N VAL A 66 5.97 18.98 -8.04
CA VAL A 66 7.21 19.72 -7.79
C VAL A 66 7.00 20.71 -6.65
N ARG A 67 7.83 20.65 -5.62
CA ARG A 67 7.89 21.61 -4.51
C ARG A 67 9.34 22.03 -4.30
N ASP A 68 9.61 23.33 -4.31
CA ASP A 68 10.96 23.90 -4.14
C ASP A 68 12.00 23.29 -5.09
N GLY A 69 11.59 23.05 -6.35
CA GLY A 69 12.44 22.46 -7.38
C GLY A 69 12.66 20.94 -7.26
N ARG A 70 12.00 20.26 -6.31
CA ARG A 70 12.11 18.81 -6.12
C ARG A 70 10.77 18.11 -6.31
N THR A 71 10.78 16.95 -6.93
CA THR A 71 9.59 16.08 -6.97
C THR A 71 9.36 15.50 -5.57
N VAL A 72 8.15 15.66 -5.05
CA VAL A 72 7.69 15.02 -3.81
C VAL A 72 6.55 14.08 -4.13
N VAL A 73 6.48 12.95 -3.41
CA VAL A 73 5.51 11.88 -3.60
C VAL A 73 4.76 11.61 -2.30
N TYR A 74 3.45 11.39 -2.39
CA TYR A 74 2.57 11.11 -1.25
C TYR A 74 1.39 10.25 -1.69
N ARG A 75 0.67 9.69 -0.70
CA ARG A 75 -0.57 8.97 -0.97
C ARG A 75 -1.72 9.94 -1.20
N ALA A 76 -2.74 9.45 -1.89
CA ALA A 76 -3.98 10.17 -2.13
C ALA A 76 -4.60 10.74 -0.82
N CYS A 77 -4.56 9.96 0.26
CA CYS A 77 -5.13 10.33 1.56
C CYS A 77 -4.18 11.11 2.49
N ASP A 78 -2.91 11.27 2.12
CA ASP A 78 -1.96 11.98 2.96
C ASP A 78 -2.04 13.49 2.68
N ASP A 79 -1.59 14.31 3.64
CA ASP A 79 -1.40 15.73 3.40
C ASP A 79 -0.26 15.91 2.37
N PRO A 80 -0.47 16.63 1.26
CA PRO A 80 0.59 16.96 0.32
C PRO A 80 1.81 17.67 0.95
N SER A 81 1.68 18.30 2.13
CA SER A 81 2.81 18.88 2.88
C SER A 81 3.81 17.82 3.35
N ASP A 82 3.34 16.60 3.58
CA ASP A 82 4.09 15.50 4.18
C ASP A 82 4.74 14.60 3.10
N GLY A 83 4.71 15.05 1.84
CA GLY A 83 5.31 14.35 0.71
C GLY A 83 6.81 14.08 0.89
N ILE A 84 7.21 12.89 0.48
CA ILE A 84 8.60 12.41 0.53
C ILE A 84 9.30 12.89 -0.74
N ALA A 85 10.42 13.60 -0.58
CA ALA A 85 11.23 14.03 -1.71
C ALA A 85 11.84 12.82 -2.43
N VAL A 86 11.80 12.85 -3.76
CA VAL A 86 12.56 11.91 -4.59
C VAL A 86 14.00 12.40 -4.61
N ASP A 87 14.90 11.64 -3.98
CA ASP A 87 16.34 11.93 -3.99
C ASP A 87 16.93 11.74 -5.41
N GLU A 88 18.15 12.22 -5.63
CA GLU A 88 18.94 12.06 -6.88
C GLU A 88 19.44 10.61 -7.07
N ALA A 89 18.57 9.62 -6.91
CA ALA A 89 18.85 8.23 -7.23
C ALA A 89 18.67 7.98 -8.73
N ASP A 90 19.49 7.10 -9.31
CA ASP A 90 19.22 6.57 -10.64
C ASP A 90 17.99 5.66 -10.59
N LEU A 91 16.86 6.19 -11.05
CA LEU A 91 15.57 5.52 -11.10
C LEU A 91 15.21 5.08 -12.51
N ASP A 92 16.17 5.02 -13.44
CA ASP A 92 15.90 4.57 -14.81
C ASP A 92 15.37 3.13 -14.82
N GLY A 93 14.26 2.95 -15.53
CA GLY A 93 13.48 1.70 -15.57
C GLY A 93 12.81 1.30 -14.26
N CYS A 94 12.82 2.15 -13.22
CA CYS A 94 12.14 1.88 -11.95
C CYS A 94 10.68 2.36 -12.00
N HIS A 95 9.79 1.62 -11.33
CA HIS A 95 8.38 1.99 -11.18
C HIS A 95 8.07 2.25 -9.71
N LEU A 96 7.52 3.42 -9.41
CA LEU A 96 7.02 3.73 -8.08
C LEU A 96 5.75 2.90 -7.79
N ARG A 97 5.71 2.21 -6.65
CA ARG A 97 4.59 1.31 -6.29
C ARG A 97 3.93 1.60 -4.97
N ALA A 98 4.67 2.12 -3.99
CA ALA A 98 4.09 2.44 -2.68
C ALA A 98 4.87 3.55 -1.97
N VAL A 99 4.18 4.16 -1.00
CA VAL A 99 4.79 4.89 0.11
C VAL A 99 4.64 4.01 1.34
N HIS A 100 5.75 3.73 2.02
CA HIS A 100 5.77 2.87 3.20
C HIS A 100 6.73 3.39 4.27
N ARG A 101 6.22 3.74 5.45
CA ARG A 101 7.01 4.16 6.63
C ARG A 101 8.03 5.26 6.31
N GLY A 102 7.59 6.30 5.60
CA GLY A 102 8.44 7.42 5.20
C GLY A 102 9.42 7.10 4.06
N LYS A 103 9.24 5.97 3.36
CA LYS A 103 10.07 5.58 2.22
C LYS A 103 9.23 5.37 0.97
N LEU A 104 9.82 5.68 -0.18
CA LEU A 104 9.31 5.36 -1.50
C LEU A 104 9.76 3.96 -1.87
N ILE A 105 8.81 3.14 -2.33
CA ILE A 105 9.06 1.77 -2.76
C ILE A 105 9.03 1.74 -4.27
N TYR A 106 10.21 1.57 -4.85
CA TYR A 106 10.38 1.36 -6.29
C TYR A 106 10.57 -0.11 -6.59
N VAL A 107 10.15 -0.50 -7.78
CA VAL A 107 10.39 -1.84 -8.33
C VAL A 107 11.08 -1.75 -9.67
N LYS A 108 12.01 -2.67 -9.96
CA LYS A 108 12.71 -2.75 -11.23
C LYS A 108 12.78 -4.20 -11.71
N GLU A 109 12.57 -4.40 -13.00
CA GLU A 109 12.60 -5.73 -13.59
C GLU A 109 14.02 -6.30 -13.53
N SER A 110 14.15 -7.51 -13.00
CA SER A 110 15.41 -8.25 -12.86
C SER A 110 15.14 -9.75 -12.88
N GLU A 111 16.17 -10.55 -13.19
CA GLU A 111 16.11 -12.01 -13.07
C GLU A 111 16.14 -12.45 -11.60
N GLU A 112 16.81 -11.68 -10.76
CA GLU A 112 16.94 -11.96 -9.33
C GLU A 112 15.89 -11.22 -8.51
N GLN A 113 15.51 -11.84 -7.39
CA GLN A 113 14.62 -11.24 -6.41
C GLN A 113 15.43 -10.69 -5.24
N VAL A 114 15.67 -9.37 -5.22
CA VAL A 114 16.48 -8.71 -4.18
C VAL A 114 15.86 -7.36 -3.79
N ALA A 115 15.98 -7.00 -2.52
CA ALA A 115 15.62 -5.67 -2.03
C ALA A 115 16.84 -4.97 -1.45
N ARG A 116 16.94 -3.65 -1.67
CA ARG A 116 18.00 -2.82 -1.11
C ARG A 116 17.55 -1.40 -0.89
N VAL A 117 18.21 -0.74 0.06
CA VAL A 117 18.08 0.71 0.27
C VAL A 117 18.93 1.42 -0.78
N LEU A 118 18.32 2.22 -1.64
CA LEU A 118 19.06 3.07 -2.58
C LEU A 118 19.44 4.41 -1.97
N SER A 119 18.57 4.96 -1.14
CA SER A 119 18.79 6.20 -0.41
C SER A 119 18.04 6.17 0.94
N PRO A 120 18.25 7.14 1.84
CA PRO A 120 17.48 7.23 3.08
C PRO A 120 15.95 7.21 2.86
N SER A 121 15.48 7.72 1.72
CA SER A 121 14.06 7.79 1.37
C SER A 121 13.59 6.69 0.40
N ILE A 122 14.49 5.91 -0.22
CA ILE A 122 14.13 4.96 -1.30
C ILE A 122 14.55 3.52 -0.97
N ILE A 123 13.59 2.60 -1.09
CA ILE A 123 13.83 1.16 -1.18
C ILE A 123 13.55 0.73 -2.63
N LEU A 124 14.48 0.00 -3.21
CA LEU A 124 14.31 -0.68 -4.50
C LEU A 124 14.09 -2.18 -4.27
N ILE A 125 13.09 -2.73 -4.96
CA ILE A 125 12.86 -4.16 -5.05
C ILE A 125 13.03 -4.60 -6.50
N GLU A 126 14.05 -5.40 -6.74
CA GLU A 126 14.33 -5.99 -8.05
C GLU A 126 13.69 -7.38 -8.07
N MET A 127 12.92 -7.68 -9.12
CA MET A 127 12.22 -8.96 -9.26
C MET A 127 11.79 -9.22 -10.71
N PRO A 128 11.46 -10.47 -11.09
CA PRO A 128 10.90 -10.73 -12.41
C PRO A 128 9.46 -10.19 -12.54
N ALA A 129 9.02 -9.92 -13.78
CA ALA A 129 7.62 -9.61 -14.14
C ALA A 129 6.99 -8.40 -13.42
N VAL A 130 7.75 -7.33 -13.24
CA VAL A 130 7.38 -6.15 -12.44
C VAL A 130 6.13 -5.41 -12.89
N ARG A 131 5.80 -5.45 -14.19
CA ARG A 131 4.71 -4.64 -14.76
C ARG A 131 3.34 -4.98 -14.16
N THR A 132 3.14 -6.22 -13.75
CA THR A 132 1.88 -6.74 -13.19
C THR A 132 1.89 -6.86 -11.66
N THR A 133 3.02 -6.58 -11.01
CA THR A 133 3.15 -6.78 -9.57
C THR A 133 2.49 -5.64 -8.79
N TYR A 134 1.48 -6.00 -8.02
CA TYR A 134 0.88 -5.13 -7.02
C TYR A 134 1.57 -5.30 -5.68
N ILE A 135 1.85 -4.18 -5.03
CA ILE A 135 2.42 -4.14 -3.69
C ILE A 135 1.35 -3.68 -2.71
N TYR A 136 1.26 -4.38 -1.59
CA TYR A 136 0.48 -4.00 -0.43
C TYR A 136 1.41 -3.70 0.73
N ALA A 137 1.33 -2.50 1.29
CA ALA A 137 2.17 -2.07 2.40
C ALA A 137 1.32 -1.30 3.42
N ARG A 138 1.43 -1.68 4.70
CA ARG A 138 0.69 -1.05 5.79
C ARG A 138 1.66 -0.29 6.68
N GLU A 139 1.39 0.99 6.95
CA GLU A 139 2.31 1.83 7.75
C GLU A 139 2.64 1.30 9.14
N SER A 140 1.73 0.56 9.76
CA SER A 140 1.93 0.01 11.10
C SER A 140 2.72 -1.30 11.13
N SER A 141 3.12 -1.83 9.98
CA SER A 141 3.90 -3.07 9.85
C SER A 141 5.21 -2.78 9.15
N PRO A 142 6.33 -3.47 9.47
CA PRO A 142 7.54 -3.40 8.67
C PRO A 142 7.45 -4.16 7.34
N LEU A 143 6.33 -4.84 7.08
CA LEU A 143 6.21 -5.79 6.00
C LEU A 143 5.58 -5.17 4.74
N ILE A 144 6.16 -5.52 3.61
CA ILE A 144 5.65 -5.22 2.27
C ILE A 144 5.27 -6.54 1.60
N TYR A 145 4.01 -6.69 1.24
CA TYR A 145 3.46 -7.90 0.64
C TYR A 145 3.30 -7.73 -0.86
N PHE A 146 3.62 -8.77 -1.63
CA PHE A 146 3.43 -8.77 -3.08
C PHE A 146 3.26 -10.19 -3.62
N CYS A 147 2.64 -10.28 -4.78
CA CYS A 147 2.39 -11.54 -5.47
C CYS A 147 3.40 -11.69 -6.61
N LEU A 148 4.19 -12.77 -6.61
CA LEU A 148 5.14 -13.07 -7.67
C LEU A 148 5.02 -14.52 -8.10
N ASN A 149 4.81 -14.80 -9.39
CA ASN A 149 4.71 -16.17 -9.93
C ASN A 149 3.70 -17.05 -9.15
N ASN A 150 2.50 -16.53 -8.89
CA ASN A 150 1.48 -17.18 -8.05
C ASN A 150 1.91 -17.45 -6.61
N LYS A 151 2.98 -16.80 -6.12
CA LYS A 151 3.45 -16.90 -4.75
C LYS A 151 3.21 -15.63 -3.95
N LEU A 152 2.85 -15.81 -2.68
CA LEU A 152 2.89 -14.70 -1.72
C LEU A 152 4.32 -14.53 -1.23
N SER A 153 4.90 -13.37 -1.54
CA SER A 153 6.20 -12.93 -1.04
C SER A 153 6.02 -11.75 -0.11
N VAL A 154 6.93 -11.64 0.86
CA VAL A 154 6.96 -10.57 1.84
C VAL A 154 8.40 -10.07 1.98
N LEU A 155 8.56 -8.75 1.88
CA LEU A 155 9.79 -8.06 2.25
C LEU A 155 9.67 -7.54 3.68
N ASP A 156 10.63 -7.89 4.53
CA ASP A 156 10.83 -7.24 5.82
C ASP A 156 11.71 -5.99 5.65
N THR A 157 11.13 -4.81 5.85
CA THR A 157 11.86 -3.54 5.69
C THR A 157 12.86 -3.23 6.81
N CYS A 158 12.91 -4.04 7.87
CA CYS A 158 13.94 -3.95 8.89
C CYS A 158 15.20 -4.73 8.51
N THR A 159 15.04 -5.89 7.88
CA THR A 159 16.17 -6.78 7.52
C THR A 159 16.55 -6.72 6.04
N MET A 160 15.69 -6.16 5.19
CA MET A 160 15.74 -6.24 3.72
C MET A 160 15.63 -7.67 3.17
N GLU A 161 15.23 -8.64 3.99
CA GLU A 161 15.05 -10.02 3.54
C GLU A 161 13.69 -10.21 2.87
N ILE A 162 13.70 -10.90 1.73
CA ILE A 162 12.49 -11.33 1.04
C ILE A 162 12.23 -12.79 1.38
N LEU A 163 11.02 -13.07 1.83
CA LEU A 163 10.59 -14.40 2.20
C LEU A 163 9.34 -14.79 1.38
N SER A 164 9.33 -16.00 0.83
CA SER A 164 8.26 -16.49 -0.08
C SER A 164 7.64 -17.76 0.49
N PHE A 165 6.30 -17.83 0.55
CA PHE A 165 5.67 -18.77 1.49
C PHE A 165 4.56 -19.67 0.95
N ILE A 166 3.82 -19.25 -0.08
CA ILE A 166 2.61 -19.97 -0.46
C ILE A 166 2.50 -19.99 -1.97
N ASP A 167 2.43 -21.19 -2.57
CA ASP A 167 1.89 -21.37 -3.91
C ASP A 167 0.36 -21.21 -3.85
N CYS A 168 -0.12 -20.05 -4.28
CA CYS A 168 -1.54 -19.76 -4.44
C CYS A 168 -1.84 -19.63 -5.93
N ILE A 169 -2.37 -20.69 -6.53
CA ILE A 169 -2.76 -20.70 -7.94
C ILE A 169 -3.75 -19.54 -8.19
N HIS A 170 -3.50 -18.77 -9.25
CA HIS A 170 -4.36 -17.66 -9.70
C HIS A 170 -4.43 -16.45 -8.75
N MET A 171 -3.37 -16.16 -7.99
CA MET A 171 -3.30 -14.96 -7.17
C MET A 171 -2.77 -13.76 -7.96
N HIS A 172 -3.51 -12.65 -7.96
CA HIS A 172 -3.14 -11.42 -8.67
C HIS A 172 -2.60 -10.32 -7.76
N GLN A 173 -3.22 -10.12 -6.59
CA GLN A 173 -2.95 -8.95 -5.77
C GLN A 173 -3.28 -9.20 -4.30
N VAL A 174 -2.41 -8.73 -3.40
CA VAL A 174 -2.74 -8.62 -1.98
C VAL A 174 -3.63 -7.40 -1.77
N VAL A 175 -4.80 -7.61 -1.17
CA VAL A 175 -5.84 -6.59 -0.98
C VAL A 175 -5.78 -6.01 0.43
N GLY A 176 -5.46 -6.85 1.41
CA GLY A 176 -5.45 -6.46 2.82
C GLY A 176 -4.79 -7.49 3.72
N VAL A 177 -4.32 -7.02 4.87
CA VAL A 177 -3.88 -7.85 5.99
C VAL A 177 -4.54 -7.34 7.27
N TYR A 178 -5.35 -8.18 7.89
CA TYR A 178 -6.17 -7.84 9.06
C TYR A 178 -6.24 -9.02 10.03
N GLU A 179 -6.03 -8.77 11.32
CA GLU A 179 -6.08 -9.80 12.39
C GLU A 179 -5.41 -11.12 12.00
N GLU A 180 -4.14 -11.04 11.59
CA GLU A 180 -3.32 -12.19 11.16
C GLU A 180 -3.79 -12.91 9.88
N ASN A 181 -4.80 -12.40 9.18
CA ASN A 181 -5.27 -12.96 7.93
C ASN A 181 -4.85 -12.08 6.75
N VAL A 182 -4.42 -12.72 5.67
CA VAL A 182 -4.18 -12.07 4.38
C VAL A 182 -5.38 -12.29 3.47
N THR A 183 -5.83 -11.22 2.83
CA THR A 183 -6.86 -11.26 1.80
C THR A 183 -6.25 -10.91 0.46
N VAL A 184 -6.49 -11.75 -0.54
CA VAL A 184 -5.92 -11.63 -1.88
C VAL A 184 -7.02 -11.68 -2.92
N LYS A 185 -6.83 -10.94 -4.02
CA LYS A 185 -7.62 -11.07 -5.23
C LYS A 185 -7.02 -12.19 -6.07
N GLY A 186 -7.87 -13.11 -6.49
CA GLY A 186 -7.49 -14.14 -7.46
C GLY A 186 -8.59 -14.37 -8.49
N GLU A 187 -8.44 -15.45 -9.23
CA GLU A 187 -9.39 -15.90 -10.26
C GLU A 187 -9.92 -17.31 -9.93
N ARG A 188 -11.18 -17.57 -10.26
CA ARG A 188 -11.81 -18.89 -10.17
C ARG A 188 -12.87 -19.01 -11.27
N ASN A 189 -12.66 -19.93 -12.21
CA ASN A 189 -13.58 -20.14 -13.35
C ASN A 189 -13.84 -18.82 -14.12
N ASP A 190 -12.77 -18.12 -14.52
CA ASP A 190 -12.81 -16.83 -15.22
C ASP A 190 -13.44 -15.64 -14.45
N ASP A 191 -13.86 -15.85 -13.19
CA ASP A 191 -14.37 -14.81 -12.30
C ASP A 191 -13.32 -14.34 -11.30
N TYR A 192 -13.30 -13.03 -11.02
CA TYR A 192 -12.50 -12.47 -9.93
C TYR A 192 -13.13 -12.76 -8.58
N VAL A 193 -12.35 -13.36 -7.68
CA VAL A 193 -12.78 -13.70 -6.32
C VAL A 193 -11.77 -13.19 -5.28
N LEU A 194 -12.22 -13.06 -4.03
CA LEU A 194 -11.38 -12.78 -2.88
C LEU A 194 -11.16 -14.06 -2.08
N TYR A 195 -9.90 -14.33 -1.75
CA TYR A 195 -9.51 -15.41 -0.85
C TYR A 195 -8.93 -14.81 0.42
N THR A 196 -9.33 -15.34 1.57
CA THR A 196 -8.77 -14.96 2.87
C THR A 196 -8.22 -16.19 3.55
N ALA A 197 -7.00 -16.09 4.06
CA ALA A 197 -6.33 -17.18 4.78
C ALA A 197 -5.46 -16.63 5.92
N PRO A 198 -5.19 -17.44 6.96
CA PRO A 198 -4.22 -17.07 7.98
C PRO A 198 -2.83 -16.86 7.39
N LEU A 199 -2.10 -15.87 7.91
CA LEU A 199 -0.69 -15.65 7.58
C LEU A 199 0.18 -16.83 8.04
N PRO A 200 1.24 -17.17 7.28
CA PRO A 200 2.28 -18.08 7.73
C PRO A 200 2.81 -17.73 9.13
N HIS A 201 3.10 -18.75 9.94
CA HIS A 201 3.43 -18.57 11.36
C HIS A 201 4.62 -17.62 11.58
N ASN A 202 5.66 -17.72 10.75
CA ASN A 202 6.82 -16.86 10.84
C ASN A 202 6.52 -15.38 10.50
N ILE A 203 5.61 -15.10 9.57
CA ILE A 203 5.15 -13.73 9.28
C ILE A 203 4.37 -13.18 10.47
N ARG A 204 3.50 -13.99 11.08
CA ARG A 204 2.78 -13.61 12.30
C ARG A 204 3.73 -13.26 13.44
N THR A 205 4.82 -14.02 13.58
CA THR A 205 5.86 -13.72 14.57
C THR A 205 6.54 -12.37 14.31
N ILE A 206 6.81 -12.00 13.04
CA ILE A 206 7.40 -10.69 12.71
C ILE A 206 6.40 -9.57 13.01
N GLU A 207 5.14 -9.71 12.61
CA GLU A 207 4.06 -8.76 12.92
C GLU A 207 3.88 -8.55 14.43
N ALA A 208 3.88 -9.63 15.21
CA ALA A 208 3.75 -9.59 16.65
C ALA A 208 4.92 -8.84 17.32
N LYS A 209 6.16 -9.13 16.90
CA LYS A 209 7.36 -8.42 17.38
C LYS A 209 7.29 -6.93 17.07
N ALA A 210 6.96 -6.57 15.84
CA ALA A 210 6.83 -5.18 15.42
C ALA A 210 5.75 -4.43 16.21
N ALA A 211 4.62 -5.09 16.51
CA ALA A 211 3.55 -4.51 17.30
C ALA A 211 3.97 -4.24 18.76
N VAL A 212 4.77 -5.11 19.36
CA VAL A 212 5.34 -4.91 20.70
C VAL A 212 6.32 -3.73 20.71
N GLU A 213 7.26 -3.69 19.76
CA GLU A 213 8.23 -2.59 19.64
C GLU A 213 7.55 -1.23 19.42
N ALA A 214 6.48 -1.19 18.62
CA ALA A 214 5.71 0.03 18.38
C ALA A 214 5.04 0.54 19.68
N LYS A 215 4.44 -0.35 20.47
CA LYS A 215 3.82 0.00 21.76
C LYS A 215 4.85 0.51 22.77
N GLU A 216 6.04 -0.09 22.81
CA GLU A 216 7.12 0.35 23.69
C GLU A 216 7.66 1.74 23.31
N LYS A 217 7.83 2.01 22.02
CA LYS A 217 8.23 3.34 21.53
C LYS A 217 7.20 4.41 21.88
N GLN A 218 5.91 4.10 21.72
CA GLN A 218 4.84 5.02 22.08
C GLN A 218 4.86 5.34 23.59
N ARG A 219 4.98 4.32 24.45
CA ARG A 219 5.04 4.51 25.91
C ARG A 219 6.21 5.42 26.33
N LYS A 220 7.40 5.23 25.74
CA LYS A 220 8.56 6.08 26.02
C LYS A 220 8.32 7.54 25.62
N SER A 221 7.73 7.78 24.44
CA SER A 221 7.42 9.15 23.99
C SER A 221 6.40 9.87 24.90
N GLU A 222 5.44 9.15 25.46
CA GLU A 222 4.45 9.71 26.40
C GLU A 222 5.07 10.03 27.77
N ASP A 223 6.05 9.23 28.21
CA ASP A 223 6.78 9.46 29.46
C ASP A 223 7.75 10.65 29.34
N ASP A 224 8.34 10.86 28.17
CA ASP A 224 9.23 12.02 27.91
C ASP A 224 8.44 13.32 27.75
N PHE A 225 7.21 13.30 27.23
CA PHE A 225 6.34 14.48 27.16
C PHE A 225 5.84 14.96 28.54
N LYS A 226 5.87 14.09 29.55
CA LYS A 226 5.41 14.40 30.92
C LYS A 226 6.50 14.95 31.83
N LYS A 227 7.74 15.07 31.35
CA LYS A 227 8.88 15.64 32.09
C LYS A 227 9.15 17.08 31.64
#